data_AF-X0Q9X4-F1
#
_entry.id   AF-X0Q9X4-F1
#
_cell.length_a   1.000
_cell.length_b   1.000
_cell.length_c   1.000
_cell.angle_alpha   90.00
_cell.angle_beta   90.00
_cell.angle_gamma   90.00
#
_symmetry.space_group_name_H-M   'P 1'
#
loop_
_entity.id
_entity.type
_entity.pdbx_description
1 polymer ?
#
loop_
_entity_poly.entity_id
_entity_poly.type
_entity_poly.pdbx_seq_one_letter_code
_entity_poly.pdbx_strand_id
1 'polypeptide(L)'
;MSAKILSNQSDKNDCLISLVNGLNGAGIIYFSSRNTAESVAAMLAQKTTKRTAAYHGGMENRARFQIQQQFMQGEIDVVCATSAFGMGIDKNNVRYVIHYHLPGNIQSYMQEIGRAGRDGKPALAILLYEPNDRYLQANLIENTYPEDQLIAYLYNHPEKMAHNDQFRVVEFYHEAGFLVDKASSLLHQARQRRINELEEMTRYIFTSGCRRQFLLRCFDESLDAGSVNYQFCCDFHSDFWPRWQAFNARYLKSAASKPKKAETDWRETLQKLFLSKN
;
A
#
# COMPACT_ATOMS: atom_id res chain seq x y z
N MET A 1 5.65 14.04 -0.69
CA MET A 1 6.12 12.68 -0.33
C MET A 1 7.01 12.78 0.89
N SER A 2 6.95 11.82 1.80
CA SER A 2 7.70 11.88 3.04
C SER A 2 8.04 10.47 3.52
N ALA A 3 9.21 10.28 4.15
CA ALA A 3 9.49 9.09 4.93
C ALA A 3 9.96 9.47 6.34
N LYS A 4 9.52 8.71 7.34
CA LYS A 4 9.94 8.89 8.73
C LYS A 4 10.49 7.60 9.28
N ILE A 5 11.72 7.71 9.76
CA ILE A 5 12.42 6.66 10.46
C ILE A 5 12.04 6.76 11.93
N LEU A 6 11.63 5.63 12.51
CA LEU A 6 11.21 5.49 13.89
C LEU A 6 12.05 4.39 14.54
N SER A 7 12.26 4.52 15.84
CA SER A 7 13.21 3.67 16.56
C SER A 7 12.69 2.25 16.76
N ASN A 8 11.37 2.11 16.93
CA ASN A 8 10.73 0.85 17.25
C ASN A 8 9.25 0.84 16.83
N GLN A 9 8.63 -0.33 17.02
CA GLN A 9 7.23 -0.59 16.67
C GLN A 9 6.22 0.25 17.47
N SER A 10 6.51 0.59 18.73
CA SER A 10 5.63 1.44 19.56
C SER A 10 5.60 2.87 19.03
N ASP A 11 6.77 3.45 18.78
CA ASP A 11 6.90 4.80 18.19
C ASP A 11 6.18 4.86 16.82
N LYS A 12 6.25 3.77 16.04
CA LYS A 12 5.50 3.64 14.78
C LYS A 12 4.00 3.66 14.95
N ASN A 13 3.49 2.97 15.97
CA ASN A 13 2.07 3.01 16.30
C ASN A 13 1.63 4.40 16.75
N ASP A 14 2.38 5.03 17.64
CA ASP A 14 2.03 6.35 18.17
C ASP A 14 2.08 7.42 17.06
N CYS A 15 3.07 7.35 16.17
CA CYS A 15 3.13 8.20 14.99
C CYS A 15 1.94 7.97 14.06
N LEU A 16 1.57 6.70 13.80
CA LEU A 16 0.41 6.37 12.96
C LEU A 16 -0.90 6.92 13.56
N ILE A 17 -1.12 6.71 14.85
CA ILE A 17 -2.31 7.19 15.56
C ILE A 17 -2.40 8.72 15.46
N SER A 18 -1.30 9.42 15.73
CA SER A 18 -1.22 10.89 15.62
C SER A 18 -1.57 11.38 14.22
N LEU A 19 -1.00 10.74 13.19
CA LEU A 19 -1.30 11.05 11.78
C LEU A 19 -2.78 10.81 11.45
N VAL A 20 -3.31 9.62 11.75
CA VAL A 20 -4.70 9.27 11.40
C VAL A 20 -5.71 10.16 12.12
N ASN A 21 -5.44 10.52 13.38
CA ASN A 21 -6.33 11.39 14.15
C ASN A 21 -6.33 12.83 13.61
N GLY A 22 -5.17 13.36 13.18
CA GLY A 22 -5.07 14.73 12.68
C GLY A 22 -5.33 14.89 11.19
N LEU A 23 -5.05 13.89 10.35
CA LEU A 23 -5.18 13.99 8.90
C LEU A 23 -6.66 14.01 8.46
N ASN A 24 -6.96 14.93 7.57
CA ASN A 24 -8.30 15.13 7.02
C ASN A 24 -8.47 14.40 5.68
N GLY A 25 -9.73 14.07 5.39
CA GLY A 25 -10.13 13.34 4.17
C GLY A 25 -9.85 11.84 4.22
N ALA A 26 -10.10 11.18 3.09
CA ALA A 26 -10.01 9.73 2.97
C ALA A 26 -8.56 9.25 2.91
N GLY A 27 -8.25 8.19 3.66
CA GLY A 27 -6.92 7.62 3.79
C GLY A 27 -6.83 6.15 3.37
N ILE A 28 -5.65 5.75 2.89
CA ILE A 28 -5.29 4.34 2.71
C ILE A 28 -4.00 4.09 3.49
N ILE A 29 -3.94 2.99 4.24
CA ILE A 29 -2.74 2.56 4.95
C ILE A 29 -2.34 1.17 4.45
N TYR A 30 -1.13 1.03 3.92
CA TYR A 30 -0.62 -0.24 3.37
C TYR A 30 0.20 -1.05 4.36
N PHE A 31 -0.08 -2.36 4.37
CA PHE A 31 0.56 -3.36 5.21
C PHE A 31 1.00 -4.57 4.38
N SER A 32 2.10 -5.20 4.80
CA SER A 32 2.56 -6.48 4.19
C SER A 32 1.78 -7.71 4.68
N SER A 33 1.05 -7.61 5.80
CA SER A 33 0.38 -8.74 6.44
C SER A 33 -1.12 -8.46 6.66
N ARG A 34 -1.95 -9.49 6.43
CA ARG A 34 -3.40 -9.46 6.65
C ARG A 34 -3.72 -9.22 8.12
N ASN A 35 -3.09 -10.01 9.00
CA ASN A 35 -3.29 -9.93 10.45
C ASN A 35 -2.87 -8.57 11.00
N THR A 36 -1.81 -7.96 10.45
CA THR A 36 -1.40 -6.60 10.86
C THR A 36 -2.40 -5.56 10.36
N ALA A 37 -2.91 -5.68 9.13
CA ALA A 37 -3.95 -4.78 8.63
C ALA A 37 -5.22 -4.83 9.49
N GLU A 38 -5.66 -6.02 9.90
CA GLU A 38 -6.81 -6.22 10.79
C GLU A 38 -6.56 -5.65 12.19
N SER A 39 -5.45 -6.03 12.83
CA SER A 39 -5.15 -5.60 14.21
C SER A 39 -4.93 -4.10 14.31
N VAL A 40 -4.26 -3.49 13.33
CA VAL A 40 -4.05 -2.03 13.29
C VAL A 40 -5.35 -1.30 12.92
N ALA A 41 -6.20 -1.84 12.04
CA ALA A 41 -7.53 -1.26 11.79
C ALA A 41 -8.36 -1.19 13.08
N ALA A 42 -8.39 -2.28 13.86
CA ALA A 42 -9.09 -2.33 15.14
C ALA A 42 -8.48 -1.36 16.17
N MET A 43 -7.16 -1.28 16.26
CA MET A 43 -6.46 -0.33 17.12
C MET A 43 -6.81 1.12 16.75
N LEU A 44 -6.83 1.47 15.46
CA LEU A 44 -7.20 2.80 15.00
C LEU A 44 -8.68 3.12 15.26
N ALA A 45 -9.58 2.15 15.13
CA ALA A 45 -11.00 2.32 15.46
C ALA A 45 -11.21 2.66 16.94
N GLN A 46 -10.38 2.10 17.83
CA GLN A 46 -10.45 2.35 19.27
C GLN A 46 -9.76 3.65 19.69
N LYS A 47 -8.64 4.00 19.06
CA LYS A 47 -7.77 5.11 19.48
C LYS A 47 -7.99 6.42 18.71
N THR A 48 -8.81 6.43 17.66
CA THR A 48 -9.05 7.62 16.83
C THR A 48 -10.54 7.83 16.62
N THR A 49 -10.90 9.03 16.13
CA THR A 49 -12.28 9.35 15.75
C THR A 49 -12.66 8.87 14.34
N LYS A 50 -11.75 8.19 13.63
CA LYS A 50 -11.93 7.78 12.24
C LYS A 50 -12.64 6.43 12.14
N ARG A 51 -13.53 6.30 11.16
CA ARG A 51 -14.12 5.00 10.78
C ARG A 51 -13.09 4.24 9.96
N THR A 52 -12.57 3.15 10.50
CA THR A 52 -11.52 2.35 9.87
C THR A 52 -12.04 0.96 9.49
N ALA A 53 -11.48 0.38 8.44
CA ALA A 53 -11.73 -1.01 8.06
C ALA A 53 -10.48 -1.66 7.50
N ALA A 54 -10.36 -2.98 7.67
CA ALA A 54 -9.31 -3.77 7.03
C ALA A 54 -9.75 -4.24 5.63
N TYR A 55 -8.80 -4.39 4.71
CA TYR A 55 -9.03 -4.95 3.38
C TYR A 55 -7.87 -5.83 2.93
N HIS A 56 -8.12 -7.11 2.65
CA HIS A 56 -7.12 -8.02 2.10
C HIS A 56 -7.74 -9.16 1.30
N GLY A 57 -6.91 -9.83 0.49
CA GLY A 57 -7.34 -10.94 -0.37
C GLY A 57 -7.85 -12.19 0.36
N GLY A 58 -7.67 -12.28 1.67
CA GLY A 58 -8.25 -13.36 2.50
C GLY A 58 -9.71 -13.15 2.91
N MET A 59 -10.29 -11.97 2.64
CA MET A 59 -11.70 -11.68 2.97
C MET A 59 -12.63 -12.20 1.88
N GLU A 60 -13.86 -12.55 2.27
CA GLU A 60 -14.92 -12.89 1.33
C GLU A 60 -15.17 -11.77 0.31
N ASN A 61 -15.49 -12.15 -0.94
CA ASN A 61 -15.75 -11.20 -2.02
C ASN A 61 -16.84 -10.18 -1.67
N ARG A 62 -17.91 -10.63 -0.99
CA ARG A 62 -19.01 -9.76 -0.55
C ARG A 62 -18.53 -8.71 0.45
N ALA A 63 -17.73 -9.10 1.44
CA ALA A 63 -17.17 -8.19 2.43
C ALA A 63 -16.24 -7.16 1.78
N ARG A 64 -15.36 -7.61 0.87
CA ARG A 64 -14.47 -6.70 0.10
C ARG A 64 -15.26 -5.68 -0.70
N PHE A 65 -16.29 -6.12 -1.42
CA PHE A 65 -17.16 -5.23 -2.20
C PHE A 65 -17.85 -4.19 -1.32
N GLN A 66 -18.40 -4.62 -0.18
CA GLN A 66 -19.08 -3.72 0.76
C GLN A 66 -18.12 -2.64 1.30
N ILE A 67 -16.94 -3.03 1.79
CA ILE A 67 -15.93 -2.09 2.31
C ILE A 67 -15.49 -1.10 1.22
N GLN A 68 -15.29 -1.59 0.00
CA GLN A 68 -14.97 -0.73 -1.13
C GLN A 68 -16.08 0.30 -1.37
N GLN A 69 -17.36 -0.11 -1.44
CA GLN A 69 -18.48 0.82 -1.63
C GLN A 69 -18.59 1.84 -0.50
N GLN A 70 -18.45 1.41 0.75
CA GLN A 70 -18.48 2.27 1.92
C GLN A 70 -17.34 3.32 1.88
N PHE A 71 -16.13 2.92 1.49
CA PHE A 71 -15.01 3.84 1.31
C PHE A 71 -15.25 4.83 0.16
N MET A 72 -15.81 4.37 -0.96
CA MET A 72 -16.17 5.24 -2.09
C MET A 72 -17.20 6.29 -1.67
N GLN A 73 -18.21 5.90 -0.89
CA GLN A 73 -19.30 6.76 -0.42
C GLN A 73 -18.91 7.69 0.75
N GLY A 74 -17.75 7.47 1.38
CA GLY A 74 -17.29 8.24 2.54
C GLY A 74 -17.94 7.76 3.84
N GLU A 75 -18.35 6.50 3.91
CA GLU A 75 -18.81 5.81 5.12
C GLU A 75 -17.64 5.23 5.92
N ILE A 76 -16.51 4.95 5.25
CA ILE A 76 -15.23 4.61 5.86
C ILE A 76 -14.25 5.75 5.55
N ASP A 77 -13.54 6.21 6.58
CA ASP A 77 -12.56 7.28 6.46
C ASP A 77 -11.18 6.74 6.07
N VAL A 78 -10.80 5.58 6.61
CA VAL A 78 -9.47 4.99 6.42
C VAL A 78 -9.56 3.50 6.16
N VAL A 79 -8.92 3.04 5.09
CA VAL A 79 -8.79 1.60 4.82
C VAL A 79 -7.37 1.14 5.11
N CYS A 80 -7.23 0.15 5.99
CA CYS A 80 -6.00 -0.58 6.26
C CYS A 80 -5.93 -1.78 5.31
N ALA A 81 -5.05 -1.71 4.32
CA ALA A 81 -5.05 -2.58 3.17
C ALA A 81 -3.73 -3.35 3.00
N THR A 82 -3.80 -4.56 2.45
CA THR A 82 -2.64 -5.15 1.75
C THR A 82 -2.64 -4.76 0.27
N SER A 83 -1.67 -5.23 -0.50
CA SER A 83 -1.59 -5.01 -1.97
C SER A 83 -2.86 -5.41 -2.74
N ALA A 84 -3.74 -6.22 -2.14
CA ALA A 84 -5.03 -6.60 -2.70
C ALA A 84 -5.98 -5.41 -2.94
N PHE A 85 -5.81 -4.27 -2.26
CA PHE A 85 -6.63 -3.06 -2.45
C PHE A 85 -6.25 -2.26 -3.71
N GLY A 86 -5.39 -2.86 -4.57
CA GLY A 86 -4.80 -2.24 -5.74
C GLY A 86 -5.70 -2.19 -7.00
N MET A 87 -6.43 -3.26 -7.28
CA MET A 87 -7.17 -3.40 -8.53
C MET A 87 -8.59 -2.85 -8.38
N GLY A 88 -8.94 -1.79 -9.12
CA GLY A 88 -10.34 -1.34 -9.28
C GLY A 88 -10.85 -0.26 -8.31
N ILE A 89 -9.98 0.38 -7.53
CA ILE A 89 -10.39 1.55 -6.72
C ILE A 89 -10.20 2.82 -7.53
N ASP A 90 -11.33 3.48 -7.79
CA ASP A 90 -11.39 4.76 -8.49
C ASP A 90 -11.96 5.87 -7.61
N LYS A 91 -11.41 5.99 -6.39
CA LYS A 91 -11.72 7.10 -5.49
C LYS A 91 -10.82 8.28 -5.80
N ASN A 92 -11.33 9.26 -6.54
CA ASN A 92 -10.52 10.41 -6.95
C ASN A 92 -10.04 11.29 -5.79
N ASN A 93 -10.74 11.24 -4.65
CA ASN A 93 -10.52 12.13 -3.53
C ASN A 93 -9.78 11.52 -2.31
N VAL A 94 -8.88 10.55 -2.53
CA VAL A 94 -7.96 10.06 -1.47
C VAL A 94 -6.93 11.15 -1.15
N ARG A 95 -6.83 11.53 0.12
CA ARG A 95 -5.98 12.63 0.61
C ARG A 95 -4.65 12.20 1.15
N TYR A 96 -4.54 10.96 1.61
CA TYR A 96 -3.25 10.43 2.03
C TYR A 96 -3.16 8.94 1.81
N VAL A 97 -1.96 8.50 1.46
CA VAL A 97 -1.52 7.12 1.47
C VAL A 97 -0.38 7.02 2.49
N ILE A 98 -0.51 6.11 3.45
CA ILE A 98 0.51 5.79 4.43
C ILE A 98 1.00 4.37 4.17
N HIS A 99 2.29 4.19 3.96
CA HIS A 99 2.92 2.88 4.02
C HIS A 99 3.38 2.63 5.44
N TYR A 100 2.70 1.72 6.14
CA TYR A 100 3.04 1.37 7.51
C TYR A 100 4.17 0.34 7.56
N HIS A 101 4.20 -0.58 6.61
CA HIS A 101 5.37 -1.43 6.36
C HIS A 101 6.10 -0.96 5.10
N LEU A 102 7.41 -1.21 5.06
CA LEU A 102 8.24 -0.99 3.88
C LEU A 102 7.65 -1.75 2.67
N PRO A 103 7.37 -1.07 1.54
CA PRO A 103 7.03 -1.74 0.27
C PRO A 103 8.17 -2.64 -0.21
N GLY A 104 7.82 -3.72 -0.92
CA GLY A 104 8.84 -4.65 -1.45
C GLY A 104 9.66 -4.08 -2.61
N ASN A 105 9.13 -3.10 -3.35
CA ASN A 105 9.84 -2.42 -4.45
C ASN A 105 9.26 -1.03 -4.77
N ILE A 106 10.03 -0.23 -5.51
CA ILE A 106 9.67 1.15 -5.91
C ILE A 106 8.43 1.17 -6.81
N GLN A 107 8.28 0.19 -7.71
CA GLN A 107 7.13 0.10 -8.60
C GLN A 107 5.81 -0.03 -7.84
N SER A 108 5.75 -0.92 -6.84
CA SER A 108 4.56 -1.12 -6.01
C SER A 108 4.28 0.13 -5.19
N TYR A 109 5.31 0.70 -4.57
CA TYR A 109 5.19 1.97 -3.85
C TYR A 109 4.59 3.07 -4.73
N MET A 110 5.09 3.26 -5.95
CA MET A 110 4.61 4.26 -6.90
C MET A 110 3.15 4.05 -7.30
N GLN A 111 2.76 2.81 -7.63
CA GLN A 111 1.37 2.50 -7.95
C GLN A 111 0.42 2.74 -6.77
N GLU A 112 0.88 2.44 -5.55
CA GLU A 112 0.10 2.59 -4.33
C GLU A 112 -0.08 4.05 -3.93
N ILE A 113 0.99 4.86 -3.94
CA ILE A 113 0.90 6.30 -3.65
C ILE A 113 0.16 7.08 -4.74
N GLY A 114 0.19 6.59 -6.00
CA GLY A 114 -0.55 7.17 -7.14
C GLY A 114 -2.09 7.11 -7.01
N ARG A 115 -2.61 6.52 -5.93
CA ARG A 115 -4.04 6.58 -5.58
C ARG A 115 -4.42 7.89 -4.92
N ALA A 116 -3.47 8.57 -4.29
CA ALA A 116 -3.71 9.83 -3.63
C ALA A 116 -3.81 10.96 -4.67
N GLY A 117 -4.73 11.91 -4.46
CA GLY A 117 -4.76 13.15 -5.24
C GLY A 117 -5.13 13.02 -6.72
N ARG A 118 -5.88 11.97 -7.11
CA ARG A 118 -6.32 11.79 -8.51
C ARG A 118 -7.24 12.90 -9.03
N ASP A 119 -7.89 13.64 -8.13
CA ASP A 119 -8.62 14.87 -8.43
C ASP A 119 -7.73 16.10 -8.65
N GLY A 120 -6.41 15.92 -8.71
CA GLY A 120 -5.41 16.99 -8.88
C GLY A 120 -5.22 17.88 -7.65
N LYS A 121 -5.92 17.60 -6.54
CA LYS A 121 -5.80 18.37 -5.30
C LYS A 121 -4.63 17.86 -4.45
N PRO A 122 -4.09 18.69 -3.54
CA PRO A 122 -2.99 18.28 -2.66
C PRO A 122 -3.31 16.96 -1.92
N ALA A 123 -2.31 16.09 -1.87
CA ALA A 123 -2.37 14.82 -1.17
C ALA A 123 -1.00 14.44 -0.61
N LEU A 124 -0.99 13.53 0.35
CA LEU A 124 0.22 13.08 1.03
C LEU A 124 0.54 11.62 0.70
N ALA A 125 1.81 11.36 0.47
CA ALA A 125 2.38 10.02 0.47
C ALA A 125 3.40 9.96 1.61
N ILE A 126 3.13 9.13 2.62
CA ILE A 126 3.92 9.02 3.85
C ILE A 126 4.39 7.58 3.98
N LEU A 127 5.67 7.36 4.22
CA LEU A 127 6.23 6.06 4.53
C LEU A 127 6.74 6.08 5.97
N LEU A 128 6.20 5.20 6.82
CA LEU A 128 6.71 4.96 8.16
C LEU A 128 7.67 3.77 8.08
N TYR A 129 8.86 3.93 8.62
CA TYR A 129 9.88 2.90 8.62
C TYR A 129 10.42 2.71 10.03
N GLU A 130 10.54 1.45 10.43
CA GLU A 130 11.36 1.05 11.57
C GLU A 130 12.26 -0.13 11.15
N PRO A 131 13.41 -0.37 11.83
CA PRO A 131 14.41 -1.33 11.38
C PRO A 131 13.90 -2.75 11.08
N ASN A 132 12.89 -3.24 11.81
CA ASN A 132 12.32 -4.57 11.64
C ASN A 132 11.49 -4.72 10.35
N ASP A 133 11.04 -3.63 9.72
CA ASP A 133 10.30 -3.68 8.44
C ASP A 133 11.13 -4.29 7.30
N ARG A 134 12.44 -4.05 7.28
CA ARG A 134 13.33 -4.67 6.28
C ARG A 134 13.40 -6.17 6.46
N TYR A 135 13.46 -6.65 7.70
CA TYR A 135 13.48 -8.08 8.00
C TYR A 135 12.16 -8.74 7.64
N LEU A 136 11.03 -8.05 7.87
CA LEU A 136 9.72 -8.54 7.42
C LEU A 136 9.69 -8.75 5.90
N GLN A 137 10.16 -7.78 5.12
CA GLN A 137 10.21 -7.91 3.66
C GLN A 137 11.21 -8.98 3.19
N ALA A 138 12.38 -9.07 3.82
CA ALA A 138 13.35 -10.12 3.52
C ALA A 138 12.75 -11.52 3.77
N ASN A 139 12.09 -11.72 4.91
CA ASN A 139 11.41 -12.98 5.23
C ASN A 139 10.31 -13.34 4.22
N LEU A 140 9.59 -12.36 3.67
CA LEU A 140 8.60 -12.61 2.61
C LEU A 140 9.26 -13.10 1.32
N ILE A 141 10.45 -12.57 0.99
CA ILE A 141 11.25 -13.05 -0.15
C ILE A 141 11.68 -14.51 0.09
N GLU A 142 12.27 -14.80 1.25
CA GLU A 142 12.72 -16.16 1.59
C GLU A 142 11.57 -17.18 1.60
N ASN A 143 10.40 -16.81 2.13
CA ASN A 143 9.22 -17.67 2.13
C ASN A 143 8.56 -17.82 0.75
N THR A 144 9.04 -17.12 -0.28
CA THR A 144 8.55 -17.27 -1.65
C THR A 144 9.50 -18.10 -2.51
N TYR A 145 10.82 -17.96 -2.30
CA TYR A 145 11.84 -18.61 -3.12
C TYR A 145 12.56 -19.72 -2.34
N PRO A 146 12.32 -21.00 -2.68
CA PRO A 146 12.96 -22.11 -2.00
C PRO A 146 14.45 -22.24 -2.33
N GLU A 147 15.21 -22.87 -1.43
CA GLU A 147 16.61 -23.23 -1.66
C GLU A 147 16.76 -24.38 -2.66
N ASP A 148 17.94 -24.49 -3.28
CA ASP A 148 18.23 -25.51 -4.31
C ASP A 148 17.96 -26.94 -3.87
N GLN A 149 18.26 -27.25 -2.61
CA GLN A 149 18.03 -28.58 -2.05
C GLN A 149 16.53 -28.92 -2.05
N LEU A 150 15.68 -27.95 -1.71
CA LEU A 150 14.23 -28.13 -1.71
C LEU A 150 13.67 -28.19 -3.13
N ILE A 151 14.20 -27.38 -4.06
CA ILE A 151 13.83 -27.43 -5.49
C ILE A 151 14.12 -28.83 -6.05
N ALA A 152 15.35 -29.33 -5.87
CA ALA A 152 15.76 -30.65 -6.35
C ALA A 152 14.92 -31.77 -5.72
N TYR A 153 14.62 -31.67 -4.42
CA TYR A 153 13.76 -32.63 -3.73
C TYR A 153 12.33 -32.65 -4.31
N LEU A 154 11.71 -31.50 -4.51
CA LEU A 154 10.34 -31.40 -5.03
C LEU A 154 10.22 -31.85 -6.50
N TYR A 155 11.26 -31.63 -7.31
CA TYR A 155 11.31 -32.16 -8.69
C TYR A 155 11.34 -33.70 -8.72
N ASN A 156 11.96 -34.34 -7.74
CA ASN A 156 12.00 -35.79 -7.61
C ASN A 156 10.76 -36.37 -6.90
N HIS A 157 9.99 -35.53 -6.22
CA HIS A 157 8.82 -35.91 -5.41
C HIS A 157 7.63 -34.96 -5.65
N PRO A 158 7.09 -34.90 -6.88
CA PRO A 158 6.00 -33.99 -7.20
C PRO A 158 4.73 -34.24 -6.38
N GLU A 159 4.52 -35.46 -5.88
CA GLU A 159 3.40 -35.82 -5.00
C GLU A 159 3.45 -35.11 -3.63
N LYS A 160 4.61 -34.57 -3.24
CA LYS A 160 4.81 -33.84 -2.00
C LYS A 160 4.59 -32.33 -2.15
N MET A 161 4.16 -31.88 -3.35
CA MET A 161 3.88 -30.48 -3.58
C MET A 161 2.66 -30.02 -2.75
N ALA A 162 2.88 -29.20 -1.72
CA ALA A 162 1.86 -28.65 -0.83
C ALA A 162 1.42 -27.23 -1.25
N HIS A 163 0.29 -26.75 -0.73
CA HIS A 163 -0.26 -25.42 -1.03
C HIS A 163 0.38 -24.25 -0.26
N ASN A 164 1.71 -24.21 -0.16
CA ASN A 164 2.41 -23.02 0.33
C ASN A 164 3.11 -22.29 -0.83
N ASP A 165 3.55 -21.05 -0.60
CA ASP A 165 4.05 -20.20 -1.68
C ASP A 165 5.33 -20.73 -2.35
N GLN A 166 6.29 -21.27 -1.58
CA GLN A 166 7.52 -21.86 -2.13
C GLN A 166 7.21 -23.03 -3.08
N PHE A 167 6.24 -23.87 -2.70
CA PHE A 167 5.91 -25.07 -3.45
C PHE A 167 5.15 -24.73 -4.73
N ARG A 168 4.22 -23.77 -4.68
CA ARG A 168 3.48 -23.27 -5.87
C ARG A 168 4.41 -22.72 -6.95
N VAL A 169 5.48 -22.05 -6.54
CA VAL A 169 6.45 -21.49 -7.49
C VAL A 169 7.25 -22.61 -8.16
N VAL A 170 7.64 -23.66 -7.43
CA VAL A 170 8.33 -24.83 -7.99
C VAL A 170 7.40 -25.63 -8.91
N GLU A 171 6.17 -25.87 -8.47
CA GLU A 171 5.10 -26.52 -9.23
C GLU A 171 4.90 -25.85 -10.58
N PHE A 172 4.82 -24.51 -10.62
CA PHE A 172 4.70 -23.75 -11.87
C PHE A 172 5.81 -24.05 -12.88
N TYR A 173 7.09 -24.07 -12.46
CA TYR A 173 8.20 -24.37 -13.36
C TYR A 173 8.23 -25.85 -13.78
N HIS A 174 7.84 -26.75 -12.87
CA HIS A 174 7.75 -28.18 -13.14
C HIS A 174 6.65 -28.47 -14.18
N GLU A 175 5.43 -27.95 -13.98
CA GLU A 175 4.31 -28.09 -14.92
C GLU A 175 4.60 -27.47 -16.29
N ALA A 176 5.37 -26.38 -16.32
CA ALA A 176 5.81 -25.75 -17.56
C ALA A 176 6.97 -26.51 -18.27
N GLY A 177 7.43 -27.65 -17.72
CA GLY A 177 8.41 -28.53 -18.35
C GLY A 177 9.85 -28.02 -18.30
N PHE A 178 10.20 -27.14 -17.36
CA PHE A 178 11.58 -26.69 -17.18
C PHE A 178 12.43 -27.81 -16.56
N LEU A 179 13.70 -27.90 -16.98
CA LEU A 179 14.68 -28.74 -16.29
C LEU A 179 15.03 -28.15 -14.92
N VAL A 180 15.33 -29.00 -13.94
CA VAL A 180 15.62 -28.59 -12.54
C VAL A 180 16.71 -27.51 -12.45
N ASP A 181 17.82 -27.65 -13.19
CA ASP A 181 18.92 -26.68 -13.18
C ASP A 181 18.49 -25.32 -13.74
N LYS A 182 17.64 -25.34 -14.78
CA LYS A 182 17.09 -24.12 -15.38
C LYS A 182 16.09 -23.46 -14.42
N ALA A 183 15.23 -24.23 -13.77
CA ALA A 183 14.27 -23.73 -12.80
C ALA A 183 14.99 -23.11 -11.58
N SER A 184 15.98 -23.81 -11.01
CA SER A 184 16.83 -23.30 -9.93
C SER A 184 17.51 -21.97 -10.34
N SER A 185 18.14 -21.92 -11.52
CA SER A 185 18.78 -20.68 -12.00
C SER A 185 17.80 -19.52 -12.13
N LEU A 186 16.59 -19.75 -12.68
CA LEU A 186 15.56 -18.73 -12.80
C LEU A 186 15.03 -18.25 -11.45
N LEU A 187 14.86 -19.17 -10.49
CA LEU A 187 14.42 -18.86 -9.13
C LEU A 187 15.46 -18.04 -8.37
N HIS A 188 16.74 -18.40 -8.48
CA HIS A 188 17.84 -17.60 -7.94
C HIS A 188 17.88 -16.19 -8.52
N GLN A 189 17.76 -16.06 -9.84
CA GLN A 189 17.72 -14.76 -10.50
C GLN A 189 16.51 -13.93 -10.04
N ALA A 190 15.34 -14.55 -9.90
CA ALA A 190 14.15 -13.90 -9.40
C ALA A 190 14.32 -13.45 -7.94
N ARG A 191 14.85 -14.31 -7.06
CA ARG A 191 15.16 -13.97 -5.66
C ARG A 191 16.13 -12.79 -5.59
N GLN A 192 17.25 -12.85 -6.33
CA GLN A 192 18.24 -11.77 -6.32
C GLN A 192 17.65 -10.45 -6.82
N ARG A 193 16.78 -10.48 -7.84
CA ARG A 193 16.08 -9.29 -8.32
C ARG A 193 15.23 -8.66 -7.21
N ARG A 194 14.49 -9.48 -6.45
CA ARG A 194 13.65 -9.00 -5.33
C ARG A 194 14.48 -8.43 -4.18
N ILE A 195 15.65 -9.01 -3.90
CA ILE A 195 16.60 -8.46 -2.91
C ILE A 195 17.10 -7.07 -3.37
N ASN A 196 17.53 -6.96 -4.63
CA ASN A 196 18.01 -5.68 -5.19
C ASN A 196 16.90 -4.60 -5.16
N GLU A 197 15.66 -4.98 -5.49
CA GLU A 197 14.49 -4.09 -5.41
C GLU A 197 14.24 -3.58 -3.97
N LEU A 198 14.37 -4.46 -2.97
CA LEU A 198 14.22 -4.10 -1.56
C LEU A 198 15.36 -3.19 -1.08
N GLU A 199 16.59 -3.41 -1.56
CA GLU A 199 17.72 -2.53 -1.29
C GLU A 199 17.51 -1.13 -1.88
N GLU A 200 16.93 -1.03 -3.07
CA GLU A 200 16.56 0.26 -3.66
C GLU A 200 15.48 0.98 -2.84
N MET A 201 14.46 0.27 -2.35
CA MET A 201 13.48 0.83 -1.41
C MET A 201 14.13 1.32 -0.11
N THR A 202 15.14 0.59 0.38
CA THR A 202 15.91 1.02 1.55
C THR A 202 16.67 2.31 1.24
N ARG A 203 17.35 2.40 0.08
CA ARG A 203 18.02 3.63 -0.37
C ARG A 203 17.05 4.81 -0.49
N TYR A 204 15.81 4.58 -0.94
CA TYR A 204 14.78 5.61 -0.99
C TYR A 204 14.45 6.18 0.40
N ILE A 205 14.33 5.34 1.43
CA ILE A 205 14.03 5.79 2.80
C ILE A 205 15.11 6.74 3.30
N PHE A 206 16.37 6.32 3.17
CA PHE A 206 17.54 7.02 3.69
C PHE A 206 18.11 8.09 2.75
N THR A 207 17.42 8.41 1.65
CA THR A 207 17.90 9.43 0.73
C THR A 207 18.00 10.79 1.42
N SER A 208 19.13 11.48 1.23
CA SER A 208 19.38 12.84 1.72
C SER A 208 18.97 13.92 0.71
N GLY A 209 18.43 13.52 -0.45
CA GLY A 209 18.03 14.43 -1.51
C GLY A 209 16.52 14.44 -1.78
N CYS A 210 16.13 15.04 -2.89
CA CYS A 210 14.72 15.08 -3.30
C CYS A 210 14.17 13.67 -3.57
N ARG A 211 13.15 13.26 -2.80
CA ARG A 211 12.45 11.98 -2.99
C ARG A 211 11.78 11.85 -4.35
N ARG A 212 11.19 12.93 -4.88
CA ARG A 212 10.58 12.91 -6.23
C ARG A 212 11.64 12.67 -7.30
N GLN A 213 12.80 13.32 -7.19
CA GLN A 213 13.92 13.11 -8.10
C GLN A 213 14.46 11.68 -8.03
N PHE A 214 14.53 11.10 -6.82
CA PHE A 214 14.91 9.71 -6.62
C PHE A 214 13.97 8.79 -7.39
N LEU A 215 12.66 8.94 -7.18
CA LEU A 215 11.64 8.09 -7.82
C LEU A 215 11.68 8.21 -9.34
N LEU A 216 11.79 9.42 -9.89
CA LEU A 216 11.85 9.62 -11.34
C LEU A 216 13.07 8.94 -11.98
N ARG A 217 14.24 8.96 -11.30
CA ARG A 217 15.44 8.26 -11.80
C ARG A 217 15.26 6.76 -11.88
N CYS A 218 14.42 6.16 -11.03
CA CYS A 218 14.09 4.73 -11.12
C CYS A 218 13.31 4.37 -12.40
N PHE A 219 12.77 5.36 -13.12
CA PHE A 219 12.04 5.19 -14.38
C PHE A 219 12.73 5.92 -15.54
N ASP A 220 14.04 6.19 -15.42
CA ASP A 220 14.83 6.92 -16.42
C ASP A 220 14.28 8.34 -16.74
N GLU A 221 13.56 8.94 -15.80
CA GLU A 221 13.02 10.29 -15.88
C GLU A 221 13.82 11.28 -15.01
N SER A 222 13.70 12.58 -15.33
CA SER A 222 14.34 13.65 -14.59
C SER A 222 13.37 14.79 -14.29
N LEU A 223 13.62 15.54 -13.20
CA LEU A 223 12.87 16.76 -12.93
C LEU A 223 13.42 17.89 -13.80
N ASP A 224 12.53 18.50 -14.58
CA ASP A 224 12.79 19.83 -15.12
C ASP A 224 12.64 20.87 -13.99
N ALA A 225 13.71 21.60 -13.71
CA ALA A 225 13.78 22.57 -12.61
C ALA A 225 12.69 23.66 -12.70
N GLY A 226 12.19 23.97 -13.90
CA GLY A 226 11.10 24.93 -14.11
C GLY A 226 9.71 24.42 -13.71
N SER A 227 9.53 23.10 -13.58
CA SER A 227 8.23 22.46 -13.33
C SER A 227 7.96 22.12 -11.85
N VAL A 228 8.98 22.25 -10.99
CA VAL A 228 8.92 21.75 -9.61
C VAL A 228 8.27 22.77 -8.69
N ASN A 229 7.07 22.43 -8.20
CA ASN A 229 6.54 23.10 -7.02
C ASN A 229 7.17 22.51 -5.74
N TYR A 230 8.24 23.14 -5.25
CA TYR A 230 8.98 22.72 -4.06
C TYR A 230 8.10 22.58 -2.80
N GLN A 231 7.04 23.40 -2.70
CA GLN A 231 6.10 23.37 -1.57
C GLN A 231 5.30 22.06 -1.49
N PHE A 232 5.07 21.40 -2.63
CA PHE A 232 4.31 20.14 -2.73
C PHE A 232 5.19 18.98 -3.21
N CYS A 233 6.51 19.08 -2.99
CA CYS A 233 7.47 18.09 -3.48
C CYS A 233 7.69 16.95 -2.49
N CYS A 234 8.57 17.16 -1.51
CA CYS A 234 8.89 16.16 -0.51
C CYS A 234 9.44 16.77 0.77
N ASP A 235 9.54 15.96 1.81
CA ASP A 235 10.15 16.28 3.11
C ASP A 235 11.61 16.81 3.03
N PHE A 236 12.34 16.56 1.95
CA PHE A 236 13.62 17.24 1.69
C PHE A 236 13.47 18.73 1.33
N HIS A 237 12.45 19.08 0.53
CA HIS A 237 12.23 20.46 0.08
C HIS A 237 11.31 21.27 1.02
N SER A 238 10.41 20.57 1.70
CA SER A 238 9.51 21.13 2.69
C SER A 238 9.86 20.55 4.05
N ASP A 239 10.02 21.38 5.07
CA ASP A 239 10.14 20.95 6.47
C ASP A 239 8.79 20.37 6.97
N PHE A 240 8.45 19.19 6.45
CA PHE A 240 7.09 18.63 6.52
C PHE A 240 6.75 18.19 7.94
N TRP A 241 7.65 17.47 8.62
CA TRP A 241 7.33 16.81 9.89
C TRP A 241 7.04 17.76 11.06
N PRO A 242 7.69 18.91 11.20
CA PRO A 242 7.30 19.90 12.21
C PRO A 242 6.02 20.66 11.86
N ARG A 243 5.57 20.63 10.59
CA ARG A 243 4.51 21.50 10.06
C ARG A 243 3.36 20.77 9.39
N TRP A 244 3.27 19.44 9.52
CA TRP A 244 2.29 18.65 8.78
C TRP A 244 0.86 18.98 9.17
N GLN A 245 0.60 19.36 10.43
CA GLN A 245 -0.73 19.80 10.88
C GLN A 245 -1.16 21.10 10.16
N ALA A 246 -0.23 22.03 9.96
CA ALA A 246 -0.50 23.26 9.21
C ALA A 246 -0.78 22.97 7.73
N PHE A 247 -0.01 22.05 7.13
CA PHE A 247 -0.28 21.56 5.77
C PHE A 247 -1.68 20.94 5.68
N ASN A 248 -2.02 20.08 6.63
CA ASN A 248 -3.32 19.42 6.71
C ASN A 248 -4.48 20.42 6.83
N ALA A 249 -4.39 21.37 7.75
CA ALA A 249 -5.40 22.40 7.96
C ALA A 249 -5.62 23.28 6.72
N ARG A 250 -4.53 23.59 5.99
CA ARG A 250 -4.57 24.45 4.82
C ARG A 250 -5.04 23.74 3.55
N TYR A 251 -4.58 22.52 3.31
CA TYR A 251 -4.67 21.88 1.99
C TYR A 251 -5.54 20.63 1.95
N LEU A 252 -5.66 19.88 3.06
CA LEU A 252 -6.42 18.62 3.08
C LEU A 252 -7.83 18.81 3.62
N LYS A 253 -8.51 19.94 3.31
CA LYS A 253 -9.83 20.24 3.87
C LYS A 253 -10.78 19.03 3.76
N SER A 254 -11.44 18.71 4.88
CA SER A 254 -12.45 17.66 4.93
C SER A 254 -13.51 17.97 3.89
N ALA A 255 -13.80 17.02 2.98
CA ALA A 255 -15.03 17.10 2.21
C ALA A 255 -16.17 17.12 3.25
N ALA A 256 -17.00 18.16 3.25
CA ALA A 256 -18.15 18.25 4.14
C ALA A 256 -18.84 16.88 4.16
N SER A 257 -18.99 16.30 5.35
CA SER A 257 -19.69 15.04 5.51
C SER A 257 -21.02 15.18 4.79
N LYS A 258 -21.27 14.32 3.80
CA LYS A 258 -22.61 14.26 3.22
C LYS A 258 -23.56 14.00 4.40
N PRO A 259 -24.66 14.76 4.54
CA PRO A 259 -25.67 14.43 5.54
C PRO A 259 -26.04 12.95 5.33
N LYS A 260 -26.23 12.21 6.43
CA LYS A 260 -26.76 10.84 6.38
C LYS A 260 -27.87 10.84 5.35
N LYS A 261 -27.70 10.06 4.27
CA LYS A 261 -28.74 9.91 3.26
C LYS A 261 -29.99 9.49 4.04
N ALA A 262 -31.02 10.34 4.05
CA ALA A 262 -32.34 9.93 4.50
C ALA A 262 -32.68 8.62 3.77
N GLU A 263 -33.31 7.67 4.46
CA GLU A 263 -33.76 6.40 3.88
C GLU A 263 -34.34 6.68 2.49
N THR A 264 -33.56 6.36 1.46
CA THR A 264 -34.03 6.53 0.09
C THR A 264 -35.16 5.55 -0.11
N ASP A 265 -36.36 6.08 -0.40
CA ASP A 265 -37.50 5.27 -0.82
C ASP A 265 -37.02 4.33 -1.93
N TRP A 266 -37.15 3.03 -1.69
CA TRP A 266 -36.70 1.97 -2.60
C TRP A 266 -37.31 2.15 -4.01
N ARG A 267 -38.46 2.84 -4.10
CA ARG A 267 -39.13 3.23 -5.34
C ARG A 267 -38.32 4.20 -6.20
N GLU A 268 -37.64 5.19 -5.61
CA GLU A 268 -36.76 6.12 -6.35
C GLU A 268 -35.50 5.43 -6.87
N THR A 269 -34.99 4.46 -6.11
CA THR A 269 -33.80 3.69 -6.51
C THR A 269 -34.10 2.79 -7.70
N LEU A 270 -35.29 2.16 -7.72
CA LEU A 270 -35.77 1.39 -8.86
C LEU A 270 -36.00 2.27 -10.10
N GLN A 271 -36.63 3.45 -9.95
CA GLN A 271 -36.85 4.34 -11.08
C GLN A 271 -35.54 4.76 -11.78
N LYS A 272 -34.47 5.07 -11.02
CA LYS A 272 -33.16 5.43 -11.61
C LYS A 272 -32.48 4.28 -12.35
N LEU A 273 -32.62 3.05 -11.86
CA LEU A 273 -32.03 1.86 -12.47
C LEU A 273 -32.72 1.46 -13.78
N PHE A 274 -34.02 1.72 -13.90
CA PHE A 274 -34.83 1.27 -15.05
C PHE A 274 -35.19 2.39 -16.05
N LEU A 275 -35.07 3.67 -15.69
CA LEU A 275 -35.38 4.80 -16.59
C LEU A 275 -34.14 5.47 -17.22
N SER A 276 -32.93 5.00 -16.90
CA SER A 276 -31.68 5.46 -17.55
C SER A 276 -31.33 4.68 -18.84
N LYS A 277 -32.25 3.82 -19.31
CA LYS A 277 -32.24 3.24 -20.65
C LYS A 277 -33.49 3.68 -21.38
N ASN A 278 -33.47 4.89 -21.91
CA ASN A 278 -34.21 5.34 -23.10
C ASN A 278 -33.55 6.59 -23.63
#